data_AF-A0A957VIT3-F1
#
_entry.id   AF-A0A957VIT3-F1
#
_cell.length_a   1.000
_cell.length_b   1.000
_cell.length_c   1.000
_cell.angle_alpha   90.00
_cell.angle_beta   90.00
_cell.angle_gamma   90.00
#
_symmetry.space_group_name_H-M   'P 1'
#
loop_
_entity.id
_entity.type
_entity.pdbx_description
1 polymer ?
#
loop_
_entity_poly.entity_id
_entity_poly.type
_entity_poly.pdbx_seq_one_letter_code
_entity_poly.pdbx_strand_id
1 'polypeptide(L)'
;MLRSLRVRFALSHTLPILLLVPLLSLLLLYLLQTRYFLDTLAEELVVQAEMLAGLARQEDMFSQEPDVAQAYLSSVSAEMTARVMLIEPSHRIFVSAPPESADPGTPVELELVADALEGATAWQTRYSANMHDDVVEV
;
A
#
# COMPACT_ATOMS: atom_id res chain seq x y z
N MET A 1 -33.76 -4.99 -41.07
CA MET A 1 -33.97 -3.80 -41.93
C MET A 1 -33.08 -2.65 -41.45
N LEU A 2 -31.79 -2.62 -41.83
CA LEU A 2 -30.89 -1.49 -41.55
C LEU A 2 -30.65 -0.76 -42.88
N ARG A 3 -31.66 0.01 -43.32
CA ARG A 3 -31.90 0.27 -44.75
C ARG A 3 -31.46 1.66 -45.24
N SER A 4 -30.52 2.33 -44.57
CA SER A 4 -29.97 3.60 -45.07
C SER A 4 -28.45 3.61 -45.01
N LEU A 5 -27.79 3.98 -46.11
CA LEU A 5 -26.31 4.13 -46.19
C LEU A 5 -25.77 5.03 -45.07
N ARG A 6 -26.58 5.99 -44.59
CA ARG A 6 -26.21 6.92 -43.52
C ARG A 6 -26.06 6.20 -42.18
N VAL A 7 -26.93 5.22 -41.86
CA VAL A 7 -26.81 4.42 -40.63
C VAL A 7 -25.59 3.52 -40.70
N ARG A 8 -25.32 2.90 -41.85
CA ARG A 8 -24.13 2.05 -42.04
C ARG A 8 -22.83 2.85 -41.89
N PHE A 9 -22.79 4.06 -42.44
CA PHE A 9 -21.65 4.96 -42.34
C PHE A 9 -21.46 5.48 -40.91
N ALA A 10 -22.54 5.93 -40.24
CA ALA A 10 -22.50 6.36 -38.86
C ALA A 10 -22.08 5.21 -37.92
N LEU A 11 -22.63 4.01 -38.07
CA LEU A 11 -22.26 2.87 -37.24
C LEU A 11 -20.80 2.45 -37.48
N SER A 12 -20.32 2.45 -38.72
CA SER A 12 -18.93 2.09 -39.03
C SER A 12 -17.91 3.09 -38.46
N HIS A 13 -18.30 4.33 -38.20
CA HIS A 13 -17.40 5.36 -37.66
C HIS A 13 -17.55 5.55 -36.15
N THR A 14 -18.79 5.52 -35.65
CA THR A 14 -19.09 5.69 -34.22
C THR A 14 -18.79 4.41 -33.42
N LEU A 15 -18.97 3.22 -33.99
CA LEU A 15 -18.75 1.95 -33.26
C LEU A 15 -17.27 1.72 -32.90
N PRO A 16 -16.29 2.00 -33.79
CA PRO A 16 -14.88 2.02 -33.39
C PRO A 16 -14.61 3.01 -32.27
N ILE A 17 -15.11 4.25 -32.36
CA ILE A 17 -14.91 5.26 -31.31
C ILE A 17 -15.52 4.78 -29.98
N LEU A 18 -16.72 4.20 -30.02
CA LEU A 18 -17.43 3.70 -28.85
C LEU A 18 -16.74 2.50 -28.18
N LEU A 19 -15.94 1.74 -28.91
CA LEU A 19 -15.09 0.68 -28.35
C LEU A 19 -13.71 1.20 -27.91
N LEU A 20 -13.15 2.14 -28.65
CA LEU A 20 -11.79 2.62 -28.45
C LEU A 20 -11.71 3.59 -27.26
N VAL A 21 -12.73 4.42 -27.06
CA VAL A 21 -12.83 5.33 -25.90
C VAL A 21 -12.79 4.57 -24.56
N PRO A 22 -13.68 3.60 -24.26
CA PRO A 22 -13.64 2.90 -22.99
C PRO A 22 -12.34 2.08 -22.81
N LEU A 23 -11.77 1.55 -23.90
CA LEU A 23 -10.49 0.86 -23.84
C LEU A 23 -9.35 1.81 -23.45
N LEU A 24 -9.31 3.01 -24.04
CA LEU A 24 -8.36 4.06 -23.65
C LEU A 24 -8.59 4.54 -22.22
N SER A 25 -9.86 4.66 -21.79
CA SER A 25 -10.17 5.01 -20.40
C SER A 25 -9.63 3.98 -19.41
N LEU A 26 -9.79 2.68 -19.69
CA LEU A 26 -9.23 1.62 -18.86
C LEU A 26 -7.69 1.66 -18.84
N LEU A 27 -7.06 1.88 -20.01
CA LEU A 27 -5.61 2.00 -20.10
C LEU A 27 -5.08 3.19 -19.29
N LEU A 28 -5.71 4.35 -19.41
CA LEU A 28 -5.33 5.55 -18.67
C LEU A 28 -5.55 5.39 -17.17
N LEU A 29 -6.67 4.79 -16.75
CA LEU A 29 -6.94 4.50 -15.35
C LEU A 29 -5.86 3.58 -14.76
N TYR A 30 -5.51 2.52 -15.49
CA TYR A 30 -4.46 1.59 -15.08
C TYR A 30 -3.09 2.28 -14.93
N LEU A 31 -2.70 3.11 -15.92
CA LEU A 31 -1.45 3.86 -15.86
C LEU A 31 -1.43 4.88 -14.71
N LEU A 32 -2.55 5.55 -14.46
CA LEU A 32 -2.66 6.51 -13.35
C LEU A 32 -2.54 5.82 -11.99
N GLN A 33 -3.21 4.68 -11.81
CA GLN A 33 -3.13 3.88 -10.60
C GLN A 33 -1.68 3.41 -10.37
N THR A 34 -1.09 2.73 -11.35
CA THR A 34 0.21 2.06 -11.17
C THR A 34 1.41 3.01 -11.15
N ARG A 35 1.43 4.07 -11.96
CA ARG A 35 2.64 4.92 -12.11
C ARG A 35 2.61 6.22 -11.34
N TYR A 36 1.45 6.64 -10.86
CA TYR A 36 1.33 7.94 -10.21
C TYR A 36 0.82 7.77 -8.79
N PHE A 37 -0.30 7.07 -8.64
CA PHE A 37 -0.93 6.95 -7.33
C PHE A 37 -0.13 6.06 -6.37
N LEU A 38 0.31 4.88 -6.81
CA LEU A 38 1.07 3.96 -5.95
C LEU A 38 2.47 4.48 -5.61
N ASP A 39 3.20 5.05 -6.56
CA ASP A 39 4.54 5.62 -6.31
C ASP A 39 4.46 6.81 -5.34
N THR A 40 3.48 7.71 -5.53
CA THR A 40 3.29 8.85 -4.61
C THR A 40 2.88 8.37 -3.23
N LEU A 41 2.02 7.35 -3.14
CA LEU A 41 1.63 6.76 -1.87
C LEU A 41 2.82 6.10 -1.15
N ALA A 42 3.67 5.37 -1.88
CA ALA A 42 4.90 4.79 -1.33
C ALA A 42 5.83 5.86 -0.76
N GLU A 43 6.04 6.96 -1.50
CA GLU A 43 6.86 8.08 -1.02
C GLU A 43 6.30 8.71 0.27
N GLU A 44 4.98 8.91 0.34
CA GLU A 44 4.33 9.41 1.55
C GLU A 44 4.47 8.44 2.73
N LEU A 45 4.28 7.13 2.49
CA LEU A 45 4.44 6.09 3.51
C LEU A 45 5.89 5.98 4.01
N VAL A 46 6.89 6.14 3.14
CA VAL A 46 8.31 6.20 3.52
C VAL A 46 8.55 7.36 4.48
N VAL A 47 8.08 8.56 4.14
CA VAL A 47 8.25 9.74 5.01
C VAL A 47 7.56 9.52 6.36
N GLN A 48 6.36 8.95 6.38
CA GLN A 48 5.65 8.63 7.61
C GLN A 48 6.40 7.56 8.44
N ALA A 49 6.88 6.49 7.80
CA ALA A 49 7.63 5.42 8.45
C ALA A 49 8.95 5.92 9.05
N GLU A 50 9.68 6.80 8.35
CA GLU A 50 10.91 7.42 8.87
C GLU A 50 10.64 8.27 10.11
N MET A 51 9.55 9.05 10.11
CA MET A 51 9.14 9.83 11.28
C MET A 51 8.80 8.92 12.47
N LEU A 52 8.01 7.87 12.25
CA LEU A 52 7.67 6.91 13.29
C LEU A 52 8.89 6.15 13.80
N ALA A 53 9.81 5.75 12.93
CA ALA A 53 11.07 5.12 13.32
C ALA A 53 11.95 6.08 14.15
N GLY A 54 11.91 7.37 13.85
CA GLY A 54 12.51 8.43 14.67
C GLY A 54 11.93 8.46 16.08
N LEU A 55 10.59 8.51 16.20
CA LEU A 55 9.88 8.52 17.48
C LEU A 55 10.10 7.23 18.28
N ALA A 56 10.02 6.07 17.63
CA ALA A 56 10.23 4.77 18.26
C ALA A 56 11.64 4.63 18.86
N ARG A 57 12.66 5.18 18.18
CA ARG A 57 14.04 5.24 18.70
C ARG A 57 14.18 6.23 19.86
N GLN A 58 13.47 7.35 19.81
CA GLN A 58 13.53 8.37 20.87
C GLN A 58 12.88 7.89 22.18
N GLU A 59 11.74 7.19 22.09
CA GLU A 59 11.00 6.63 23.22
C GLU A 59 11.51 5.24 23.66
N ASP A 60 12.58 4.75 23.02
CA ASP A 60 13.16 3.42 23.21
C ASP A 60 12.08 2.32 23.25
N MET A 61 11.21 2.30 22.23
CA MET A 61 9.99 1.48 22.22
C MET A 61 10.24 0.00 22.50
N PHE A 62 11.37 -0.55 22.05
CA PHE A 62 11.73 -1.97 22.26
C PHE A 62 12.11 -2.29 23.71
N SER A 63 12.45 -1.30 24.53
CA SER A 63 12.72 -1.47 25.96
C SER A 63 11.44 -1.43 26.81
N GLN A 64 10.31 -1.02 26.24
CA GLN A 64 9.04 -0.92 26.95
C GLN A 64 8.30 -2.27 27.03
N GLU A 65 7.39 -2.39 28.00
CA GLU A 65 6.47 -3.52 28.03
C GLU A 65 5.59 -3.52 26.76
N PRO A 66 5.35 -4.68 26.13
CA PRO A 66 4.61 -4.77 24.86
C PRO A 66 3.24 -4.08 24.90
N ASP A 67 2.53 -4.15 26.03
CA ASP A 67 1.22 -3.50 26.20
C ASP A 67 1.31 -1.97 26.15
N VAL A 68 2.38 -1.40 26.71
CA VAL A 68 2.61 0.05 26.71
C VAL A 68 3.03 0.52 25.32
N ALA A 69 3.94 -0.21 24.67
CA ALA A 69 4.36 0.06 23.30
C ALA A 69 3.19 -0.05 22.32
N GLN A 70 2.30 -1.02 22.52
CA GLN A 70 1.09 -1.23 21.73
C GLN A 70 0.12 -0.06 21.87
N ALA A 71 -0.15 0.38 23.10
CA ALA A 71 -1.03 1.53 23.35
C ALA A 71 -0.45 2.83 22.76
N TYR A 72 0.86 3.04 22.89
CA TYR A 72 1.56 4.18 22.31
C TYR A 72 1.47 4.18 20.79
N LEU A 73 1.85 3.06 20.14
CA LEU A 73 1.80 2.93 18.69
C LEU A 73 0.37 3.17 18.15
N SER A 74 -0.64 2.59 18.81
CA SER A 74 -2.05 2.76 18.43
C SER A 74 -2.53 4.21 18.53
N SER A 75 -1.98 4.98 19.48
CA SER A 75 -2.33 6.40 19.64
C SER A 75 -1.65 7.28 18.59
N VAL A 76 -0.39 7.01 18.27
CA VAL A 76 0.38 7.76 17.27
C VAL A 76 -0.14 7.47 15.86
N SER A 77 -0.55 6.22 15.60
CA SER A 77 -1.04 5.81 14.29
C SER A 77 -2.56 5.95 14.13
N ALA A 78 -3.28 6.54 15.09
CA ALA A 78 -4.75 6.59 15.07
C ALA A 78 -5.33 7.32 13.85
N GLU A 79 -4.62 8.34 13.36
CA GLU A 79 -4.99 9.13 12.18
C GLU A 79 -4.40 8.56 10.88
N MET A 80 -3.59 7.51 10.97
CA MET A 80 -2.96 6.90 9.80
C MET A 80 -3.91 5.90 9.16
N THR A 81 -4.02 5.95 7.85
CA THR A 81 -4.75 4.92 7.08
C THR A 81 -3.90 3.65 6.89
N ALA A 82 -2.58 3.75 7.11
CA ALA A 82 -1.64 2.66 6.98
C ALA A 82 -1.61 1.76 8.21
N ARG A 83 -1.37 0.47 7.98
CA ARG A 83 -1.03 -0.49 9.03
C ARG A 83 0.44 -0.32 9.38
N VAL A 84 0.73 -0.12 10.67
CA VAL A 84 2.10 0.02 11.15
C VAL A 84 2.47 -1.23 11.94
N MET A 85 3.64 -1.79 11.68
CA MET A 85 4.17 -2.92 12.43
C MET A 85 5.59 -2.60 12.89
N LEU A 86 5.86 -2.77 14.18
CA LEU A 86 7.22 -2.76 14.70
C LEU A 86 7.75 -4.17 14.68
N ILE A 87 8.88 -4.38 14.01
CA ILE A 87 9.49 -5.69 13.81
C ILE A 87 10.82 -5.72 14.55
N GLU A 88 11.03 -6.77 15.34
CA GLU A 88 12.30 -7.02 16.01
C GLU A 88 13.36 -7.53 15.03
N PRO A 89 14.66 -7.38 15.37
CA PRO A 89 15.76 -8.01 14.62
C PRO A 89 15.64 -9.53 14.46
N SER A 90 14.78 -10.17 15.25
CA SER A 90 14.46 -11.61 15.18
C SER A 90 13.50 -11.97 14.04
N HIS A 91 13.11 -11.02 13.18
CA HIS A 91 12.06 -11.13 12.16
C HIS A 91 10.68 -11.45 12.76
N ARG A 92 10.39 -10.93 13.96
CA ARG A 92 9.09 -11.11 14.63
C ARG A 92 8.43 -9.78 14.89
N ILE A 93 7.10 -9.77 14.84
CA ILE A 93 6.32 -8.59 15.18
C ILE A 93 6.42 -8.35 16.68
N PHE A 94 6.84 -7.15 17.07
CA PHE A 94 6.80 -6.68 18.45
C PHE A 94 5.41 -6.16 18.80
N VAL A 95 4.92 -5.20 18.02
CA VAL A 95 3.58 -4.58 18.17
C VAL A 95 3.05 -4.17 16.79
N SER A 96 1.73 -4.05 16.65
CA SER A 96 1.09 -3.68 15.38
C SER A 96 -0.05 -2.68 15.61
N ALA A 97 -0.28 -1.76 14.68
CA ALA A 97 -1.39 -0.83 14.76
C ALA A 97 -2.17 -0.81 13.43
N PRO A 98 -3.50 -1.04 13.45
CA PRO A 98 -4.31 -1.37 14.62
C PRO A 98 -3.95 -2.75 15.23
N PRO A 99 -4.22 -3.01 16.52
CA PRO A 99 -3.77 -4.23 17.21
C PRO A 99 -4.32 -5.53 16.60
N GLU A 100 -5.51 -5.50 15.99
CA GLU A 100 -6.06 -6.67 15.27
C GLU A 100 -5.34 -7.00 13.97
N SER A 101 -4.39 -6.16 13.55
CA SER A 101 -3.78 -6.29 12.24
C SER A 101 -2.77 -7.42 12.16
N ALA A 102 -2.02 -7.67 13.23
CA ALA A 102 -1.09 -8.77 13.35
C ALA A 102 -0.76 -9.10 14.82
N ASP A 103 -0.69 -10.38 15.13
CA ASP A 103 -0.38 -10.86 16.48
C ASP A 103 1.11 -10.70 16.82
N PRO A 104 1.45 -10.15 17.99
CA PRO A 104 2.83 -10.12 18.49
C PRO A 104 3.48 -11.51 18.50
N GLY A 105 4.78 -11.56 18.14
CA GLY A 105 5.57 -12.77 18.05
C GLY A 105 5.43 -13.54 16.73
N THR A 106 4.50 -13.16 15.86
CA THR A 106 4.35 -13.77 14.52
C THR A 106 5.60 -13.51 13.67
N PRO A 107 6.17 -14.53 13.00
CA PRO A 107 7.28 -14.33 12.10
C PRO A 107 6.85 -13.53 10.85
N VAL A 108 7.71 -12.64 10.39
CA VAL A 108 7.51 -11.84 9.18
C VAL A 108 8.44 -12.35 8.09
N GLU A 109 7.86 -12.94 7.04
CA GLU A 109 8.58 -13.38 5.84
C GLU A 109 8.43 -12.32 4.74
N LEU A 110 9.11 -11.18 4.90
CA LEU A 110 9.15 -10.11 3.92
C LEU A 110 10.61 -9.84 3.53
N GLU A 111 10.89 -9.87 2.24
CA GLU A 111 12.22 -9.58 1.69
C GLU A 111 12.70 -8.17 2.08
N LEU A 112 11.78 -7.20 2.13
CA LEU A 112 12.05 -5.83 2.55
C LEU A 112 12.59 -5.73 3.99
N VAL A 113 12.25 -6.67 4.88
CA VAL A 113 12.72 -6.62 6.28
C VAL A 113 14.21 -6.92 6.35
N ALA A 114 14.73 -7.77 5.45
CA ALA A 114 16.16 -8.02 5.38
C ALA A 114 16.92 -6.74 5.01
N ASP A 115 16.44 -6.03 3.97
CA ASP A 115 17.02 -4.75 3.55
C ASP A 115 16.89 -3.67 4.65
N ALA A 116 15.75 -3.62 5.34
CA ALA A 116 15.51 -2.69 6.44
C ALA A 116 16.43 -2.93 7.65
N LEU A 117 16.74 -4.19 7.96
CA LEU A 117 17.68 -4.55 9.02
C LEU A 117 19.13 -4.17 8.69
N GLU A 118 19.48 -4.07 7.40
CA GLU A 118 20.76 -3.50 6.95
C GLU A 118 20.80 -1.97 7.04
N GLY A 119 19.68 -1.34 7.45
CA GLY A 119 19.53 0.10 7.62
C GLY A 119 19.10 0.84 6.36
N ALA A 120 18.70 0.14 5.31
CA ALA A 120 18.12 0.75 4.12
C ALA A 120 16.61 1.03 4.32
N THR A 121 16.08 2.04 3.64
CA THR A 121 14.64 2.15 3.42
C THR A 121 14.29 1.41 2.13
N ALA A 122 13.40 0.42 2.24
CA ALA A 122 12.96 -0.41 1.13
C ALA A 122 11.44 -0.36 1.04
N TRP A 123 10.88 -0.52 -0.15
CA TRP A 123 9.44 -0.64 -0.31
C TRP A 123 9.10 -1.58 -1.45
N GLN A 124 7.93 -2.21 -1.38
CA GLN A 124 7.41 -3.10 -2.40
C GLN A 124 5.90 -2.95 -2.53
N THR A 125 5.41 -3.13 -3.76
CA THR A 125 3.97 -3.22 -4.02
C THR A 125 3.59 -4.67 -4.21
N ARG A 126 2.63 -5.17 -3.42
CA ARG A 126 2.11 -6.54 -3.51
C ARG A 126 0.60 -6.52 -3.72
N TYR A 127 0.12 -7.37 -4.62
CA TYR A 127 -1.31 -7.61 -4.73
C TYR A 127 -1.80 -8.47 -3.56
N SER A 128 -2.73 -7.94 -2.75
CA SER A 128 -3.33 -8.67 -1.64
C SER A 128 -4.65 -9.31 -2.07
N ALA A 129 -4.64 -10.63 -2.24
CA ALA A 129 -5.83 -11.40 -2.59
C ALA A 129 -6.95 -11.31 -1.50
N ASN A 130 -6.58 -11.07 -0.24
CA ASN A 130 -7.55 -10.94 0.85
C ASN A 130 -8.26 -9.59 0.83
N MET A 131 -7.57 -8.52 0.43
CA MET A 131 -8.14 -7.17 0.35
C MET A 131 -8.65 -6.82 -1.06
N HIS A 132 -8.41 -7.71 -2.04
CA HIS A 132 -8.74 -7.52 -3.46
C HIS A 132 -8.12 -6.24 -4.06
N ASP A 133 -6.99 -5.79 -3.53
CA ASP A 133 -6.35 -4.52 -3.91
C ASP A 133 -4.81 -4.61 -3.83
N ASP A 134 -4.15 -3.64 -4.47
CA ASP A 134 -2.70 -3.46 -4.40
C ASP A 134 -2.31 -2.81 -3.06
N VAL A 135 -1.36 -3.41 -2.34
CA VAL A 135 -0.86 -2.95 -1.06
C VAL A 135 0.58 -2.51 -1.22
N VAL A 136 0.89 -1.32 -0.71
CA VAL A 136 2.26 -0.82 -0.60
C VAL A 136 2.79 -1.15 0.79
N GLU A 137 3.93 -1.83 0.84
CA GLU A 137 4.68 -2.13 2.05
C GLU A 137 5.99 -1.36 2.02
N VAL A 138 6.35 -0.76 3.15
CA VAL A 138 7.54 0.08 3.35
C VAL A 138 8.22 -0.37 4.64
#